data_AF-A0A401W2V5-F1
#
_entry.id   AF-A0A401W2V5-F1
#
_cell.length_a   1.000
_cell.length_b   1.000
_cell.length_c   1.000
_cell.angle_alpha   90.00
_cell.angle_beta   90.00
_cell.angle_gamma   90.00
#
_symmetry.space_group_name_H-M   'P 1'
#
loop_
_entity.id
_entity.type
_entity.pdbx_description
1 polymer ?
#
loop_
_entity_poly.entity_id
_entity_poly.type
_entity_poly.pdbx_seq_one_letter_code
_entity_poly.pdbx_strand_id
1 'polypeptide(L)'
;MGLTASMGLTASTTATTTAALHTALSSPSTTTAPSPFRFLFLAAGPLLLIAAVGLLLRRRSRLRDLAQPLAIPRAVFAAAHRADETGIRERAAEEVARLAGHARRDRAAPAATERARESCATADALLQQARGVPDLAGVFALVHEGCSALDGSKAPLPLCFFHPLHGPATRRIPWRPSDDDERCQVGACATCVRALRARREPDTLTDRQAGHPVPYFDVPPEHSLWSATGYGSLLTGTSLTTYVRRGLDPAR
;
A
#
# COMPACT_ATOMS: atom_id res chain seq x y z
N MET A 1 -18.44 28.88 49.76
CA MET A 1 -19.03 27.77 50.55
C MET A 1 -18.21 26.54 50.20
N GLY A 2 -17.13 26.24 50.93
CA GLY A 2 -17.09 25.42 52.16
C GLY A 2 -17.06 23.94 51.75
N LEU A 3 -16.19 23.02 52.18
CA LEU A 3 -15.31 22.80 53.34
C LEU A 3 -14.22 21.79 52.87
N THR A 4 -12.90 22.00 53.02
CA THR A 4 -11.99 21.72 54.16
C THR A 4 -11.76 20.26 54.58
N ALA A 5 -10.46 19.94 54.75
CA ALA A 5 -9.82 18.99 55.69
C ALA A 5 -9.92 17.49 55.37
N SER A 6 -8.96 16.59 55.65
CA SER A 6 -7.87 16.51 56.65
C SER A 6 -6.75 15.61 56.07
N MET A 7 -5.45 15.85 56.25
CA MET A 7 -4.58 15.81 57.45
C MET A 7 -4.23 14.41 58.00
N GLY A 8 -2.93 14.21 58.23
CA GLY A 8 -2.27 13.16 59.01
C GLY A 8 -0.84 12.94 58.48
N LEU A 9 0.21 13.70 58.88
CA LEU A 9 0.94 13.69 60.17
C LEU A 9 1.25 12.26 60.64
N THR A 10 2.41 11.82 61.10
CA THR A 10 3.71 12.32 61.62
C THR A 10 4.56 11.01 61.79
N ALA A 11 5.84 10.90 62.13
CA ALA A 11 6.70 11.67 62.99
C ALA A 11 8.17 11.26 62.73
N SER A 12 9.05 12.23 62.92
CA SER A 12 10.49 12.11 63.08
C SER A 12 10.89 11.28 64.31
N THR A 13 12.09 10.72 64.32
CA THR A 13 12.92 10.77 65.54
C THR A 13 14.42 10.71 65.22
N THR A 14 15.09 11.82 65.49
CA THR A 14 16.53 11.97 65.65
C THR A 14 16.97 11.44 67.02
N ALA A 15 18.14 10.81 67.11
CA ALA A 15 18.90 10.80 68.36
C ALA A 15 20.41 10.77 68.07
N THR A 16 21.06 11.81 68.58
CA THR A 16 22.48 12.14 68.54
C THR A 16 23.20 11.53 69.76
N THR A 17 24.54 11.54 69.70
CA THR A 17 25.51 11.53 70.85
C THR A 17 25.80 10.13 71.42
N THR A 18 27.03 9.71 71.75
CA THR A 18 28.16 10.43 72.35
C THR A 18 29.48 9.68 72.15
N ALA A 19 30.57 10.45 72.12
CA ALA A 19 31.97 10.01 72.11
C ALA A 19 32.41 9.25 73.38
N ALA A 20 33.46 8.44 73.24
CA ALA A 20 34.50 8.29 74.27
C ALA A 20 35.79 7.77 73.64
N LEU A 21 36.88 8.53 73.82
CA LEU A 21 38.26 8.15 73.54
C LEU A 21 38.70 7.02 74.50
N HIS A 22 39.59 6.13 74.04
CA HIS A 22 40.79 5.82 74.81
C HIS A 22 41.93 5.29 73.93
N THR A 23 43.11 5.76 74.31
CA THR A 23 44.48 5.65 73.79
C THR A 23 45.02 4.22 73.75
N ALA A 24 45.92 3.95 72.78
CA ALA A 24 47.30 3.50 72.99
C ALA A 24 47.76 2.35 72.08
N LEU A 25 48.73 2.70 71.22
CA LEU A 25 49.96 1.97 70.87
C LEU A 25 49.92 0.43 70.89
N SER A 26 50.19 -0.18 69.73
CA SER A 26 51.47 -0.85 69.47
C SER A 26 51.46 -1.48 68.07
N SER A 27 52.43 -1.08 67.25
CA SER A 27 52.82 -1.83 66.05
C SER A 27 53.54 -3.11 66.46
N PRO A 28 53.33 -4.21 65.73
CA PRO A 28 54.46 -5.02 65.31
C PRO A 28 54.50 -5.11 63.78
N SER A 29 55.67 -4.77 63.25
CA SER A 29 56.07 -5.02 61.88
C SER A 29 56.17 -6.54 61.63
N THR A 30 55.29 -7.07 60.78
CA THR A 30 55.47 -8.39 60.16
C THR A 30 55.46 -8.25 58.66
N THR A 31 56.67 -8.22 58.10
CA THR A 31 56.99 -8.55 56.71
C THR A 31 56.19 -9.78 56.28
N THR A 32 55.22 -9.59 55.38
CA THR A 32 54.49 -10.69 54.74
C THR A 32 54.71 -10.60 53.24
N ALA A 33 55.27 -11.67 52.70
CA ALA A 33 55.63 -11.90 51.31
C ALA A 33 54.50 -11.60 50.31
N PRO A 34 54.82 -11.24 49.05
CA PRO A 34 53.83 -11.02 48.01
C PRO A 34 53.07 -12.33 47.72
N SER A 35 51.77 -12.29 47.93
CA SER A 35 50.84 -13.38 47.62
C SER A 35 50.71 -13.53 46.09
N PRO A 36 50.96 -14.72 45.51
CA PRO A 36 50.90 -14.94 44.05
C PRO A 36 49.47 -14.92 43.48
N PHE A 37 48.45 -14.84 44.35
CA PHE A 37 47.04 -14.91 43.95
C PHE A 37 46.43 -13.61 43.41
N ARG A 38 47.15 -12.48 43.43
CA ARG A 38 46.66 -11.22 42.83
C ARG A 38 46.84 -11.12 41.32
N PHE A 39 47.63 -12.00 40.70
CA PHE A 39 47.86 -11.98 39.25
C PHE A 39 46.93 -12.89 38.45
N LEU A 40 46.23 -13.84 39.09
CA LEU A 40 45.35 -14.77 38.37
C LEU A 40 44.06 -14.11 37.85
N PHE A 41 43.65 -12.97 38.42
CA PHE A 41 42.46 -12.22 37.97
C PHE A 41 42.75 -11.16 36.90
N LEU A 42 44.00 -10.87 36.57
CA LEU A 42 44.34 -9.82 35.60
C LEU A 42 44.41 -10.30 34.14
N ALA A 43 44.56 -11.60 33.90
CA ALA A 43 44.63 -12.18 32.55
C ALA A 43 43.31 -12.86 32.09
N ALA A 44 42.47 -13.29 33.02
CA ALA A 44 41.21 -13.96 32.70
C ALA A 44 40.13 -12.99 32.20
N GLY A 45 40.06 -11.79 32.78
CA GLY A 45 39.10 -10.75 32.38
C GLY A 45 39.20 -10.33 30.91
N PRO A 46 40.40 -9.96 30.40
CA PRO A 46 40.60 -9.59 29.00
C PRO A 46 40.24 -10.71 28.03
N LEU A 47 40.60 -11.96 28.35
CA LEU A 47 40.34 -13.12 27.49
C LEU A 47 38.84 -13.40 27.36
N LEU A 48 38.10 -13.26 28.46
CA LEU A 48 36.64 -13.46 28.50
C LEU A 48 35.92 -12.33 27.74
N LEU A 49 36.46 -11.11 27.80
CA LEU A 49 35.97 -9.96 27.04
C LEU A 49 36.19 -10.13 25.53
N ILE A 50 37.37 -10.58 25.11
CA ILE A 50 37.67 -10.88 23.70
C ILE A 50 36.78 -12.02 23.19
N ALA A 51 36.57 -13.07 23.97
CA ALA A 51 35.68 -14.17 23.61
C ALA A 51 34.22 -13.71 23.49
N ALA A 52 33.74 -12.87 24.43
CA ALA A 52 32.40 -12.31 24.38
C ALA A 52 32.21 -11.38 23.17
N VAL A 53 33.18 -10.51 22.88
CA VAL A 53 33.17 -9.62 21.70
C VAL A 53 33.23 -10.45 20.42
N GLY A 54 34.09 -11.45 20.33
CA GLY A 54 34.17 -12.35 19.18
C GLY A 54 32.87 -13.11 18.95
N LEU A 55 32.23 -13.59 20.02
CA LEU A 55 30.91 -14.24 19.95
C LEU A 55 29.81 -13.26 19.52
N LEU A 56 29.82 -12.02 20.03
CA LEU A 56 28.88 -10.97 19.65
C LEU A 56 29.05 -10.55 18.19
N LEU A 57 30.29 -10.41 17.72
CA LEU A 57 30.62 -10.11 16.34
C LEU A 57 30.21 -11.27 15.41
N ARG A 58 30.42 -12.52 15.82
CA ARG A 58 29.99 -13.71 15.07
C ARG A 58 28.48 -13.86 15.06
N ARG A 59 27.79 -13.53 16.16
CA ARG A 59 26.32 -13.51 16.21
C ARG A 59 25.76 -12.38 15.36
N ARG A 60 26.39 -11.20 15.38
CA ARG A 60 26.06 -10.07 14.50
C ARG A 60 26.35 -10.39 13.04
N SER A 61 27.45 -11.06 12.71
CA SER A 61 27.75 -11.44 11.32
C SER A 61 26.77 -12.48 10.80
N ARG A 62 26.42 -13.50 11.60
CA ARG A 62 25.37 -14.47 11.22
C ARG A 62 23.99 -13.83 11.08
N LEU A 63 23.66 -12.84 11.91
CA LEU A 63 22.43 -12.06 11.75
C LEU A 63 22.50 -11.10 10.55
N ARG A 64 23.69 -10.64 10.17
CA ARG A 64 23.94 -9.82 8.97
C ARG A 64 23.90 -10.65 7.69
N ASP A 65 24.30 -11.92 7.75
CA ASP A 65 24.15 -12.90 6.65
C ASP A 65 22.67 -13.27 6.45
N LEU A 66 21.88 -13.33 7.51
CA LEU A 66 20.41 -13.46 7.43
C LEU A 66 19.71 -12.14 7.05
N ALA A 67 20.41 -11.01 7.17
CA ALA A 67 19.96 -9.68 6.77
C ALA A 67 20.61 -9.19 5.48
N GLN A 68 21.29 -10.07 4.71
CA GLN A 68 21.37 -9.86 3.28
C GLN A 68 19.91 -9.83 2.80
N PRO A 69 19.44 -8.73 2.21
CA PRO A 69 18.16 -8.76 1.53
C PRO A 69 18.27 -9.93 0.54
N LEU A 70 17.33 -10.86 0.59
CA LEU A 70 17.08 -11.72 -0.55
C LEU A 70 16.79 -10.75 -1.70
N ALA A 71 17.83 -10.41 -2.46
CA ALA A 71 17.74 -9.62 -3.66
C ALA A 71 17.08 -10.53 -4.68
N ILE A 72 15.77 -10.79 -4.48
CA ILE A 72 14.92 -11.37 -5.50
C ILE A 72 15.13 -10.45 -6.71
N PRO A 73 15.74 -10.94 -7.80
CA PRO A 73 16.18 -10.07 -8.87
C PRO A 73 14.98 -9.27 -9.39
N ARG A 74 15.16 -7.97 -9.67
CA ARG A 74 14.11 -7.15 -10.33
C ARG A 74 13.54 -7.83 -11.58
N ALA A 75 14.34 -8.68 -12.24
CA ALA A 75 13.93 -9.54 -13.34
C ALA A 75 12.84 -10.56 -12.97
N VAL A 76 12.88 -11.15 -11.77
CA VAL A 76 11.86 -12.11 -11.27
C VAL A 76 10.55 -11.39 -11.02
N PHE A 77 10.57 -10.24 -10.34
CA PHE A 77 9.35 -9.42 -10.15
C PHE A 77 8.82 -8.87 -11.48
N ALA A 78 9.70 -8.44 -12.39
CA ALA A 78 9.29 -8.01 -13.72
C ALA A 78 8.73 -9.16 -14.57
N ALA A 79 9.23 -10.39 -14.41
CA ALA A 79 8.67 -11.57 -15.07
C ALA A 79 7.32 -11.96 -14.46
N ALA A 80 7.18 -11.92 -13.13
CA ALA A 80 5.90 -12.17 -12.45
C ALA A 80 4.86 -11.11 -12.82
N HIS A 81 5.24 -9.83 -12.88
CA HIS A 81 4.35 -8.75 -13.30
C HIS A 81 3.97 -8.86 -14.79
N ARG A 82 4.92 -9.25 -15.65
CA ARG A 82 4.61 -9.55 -17.07
C ARG A 82 3.69 -10.76 -17.21
N ALA A 83 3.90 -11.81 -16.44
CA ALA A 83 3.03 -12.99 -16.45
C ALA A 83 1.61 -12.64 -15.98
N ASP A 84 1.49 -11.79 -14.96
CA ASP A 84 0.21 -11.23 -14.51
C ASP A 84 -0.45 -10.38 -15.60
N GLU A 85 0.29 -9.47 -16.25
CA GLU A 85 -0.22 -8.66 -17.35
C GLU A 85 -0.71 -9.51 -18.54
N THR A 86 0.03 -10.55 -18.94
CA THR A 86 -0.41 -11.49 -19.97
C THR A 86 -1.73 -12.16 -19.60
N GLY A 87 -1.85 -12.65 -18.36
CA GLY A 87 -3.10 -13.26 -17.88
C GLY A 87 -4.26 -12.26 -17.83
N ILE A 88 -4.01 -11.00 -17.48
CA ILE A 88 -5.02 -9.93 -17.53
C ILE A 88 -5.44 -9.66 -18.98
N ARG A 89 -4.49 -9.63 -19.93
CA ARG A 89 -4.75 -9.41 -21.35
C ARG A 89 -5.58 -10.54 -21.96
N GLU A 90 -5.26 -11.79 -21.67
CA GLU A 90 -6.05 -12.95 -22.11
C GLU A 90 -7.48 -12.90 -21.59
N ARG A 91 -7.64 -12.59 -20.30
CA ARG A 91 -8.97 -12.42 -19.69
C ARG A 91 -9.75 -11.26 -20.30
N ALA A 92 -9.08 -10.15 -20.61
CA ALA A 92 -9.71 -9.03 -21.30
C ALA A 92 -10.19 -9.41 -22.70
N ALA A 93 -9.38 -10.16 -23.47
CA ALA A 93 -9.77 -10.68 -24.78
C ALA A 93 -11.00 -11.61 -24.69
N GLU A 94 -11.04 -12.47 -23.67
CA GLU A 94 -12.20 -13.36 -23.43
C GLU A 94 -13.46 -12.55 -23.13
N GLU A 95 -13.39 -11.54 -22.26
CA GLU A 95 -14.54 -10.71 -21.91
C GLU A 95 -15.03 -9.85 -23.08
N VAL A 96 -14.13 -9.34 -23.92
CA VAL A 96 -14.50 -8.66 -25.18
C VAL A 96 -15.22 -9.63 -26.12
N ALA A 97 -14.68 -10.84 -26.33
CA ALA A 97 -15.32 -11.86 -27.17
C ALA A 97 -16.70 -12.28 -26.63
N ARG A 98 -16.84 -12.37 -25.30
CA ARG A 98 -18.09 -12.67 -24.61
C ARG A 98 -19.15 -11.59 -24.83
N LEU A 99 -18.79 -10.32 -24.65
CA LEU A 99 -19.66 -9.18 -24.94
C LEU A 99 -20.07 -9.16 -26.42
N ALA A 100 -19.13 -9.37 -27.34
CA ALA A 100 -19.42 -9.46 -28.77
C ALA A 100 -20.45 -10.56 -29.08
N GLY A 101 -20.31 -11.72 -28.43
CA GLY A 101 -21.29 -12.81 -28.53
C GLY A 101 -22.66 -12.43 -28.00
N HIS A 102 -22.72 -11.71 -26.88
CA HIS A 102 -23.98 -11.22 -26.30
C HIS A 102 -24.65 -10.21 -27.24
N ALA A 103 -23.93 -9.17 -27.68
CA ALA A 103 -24.45 -8.12 -28.56
C ALA A 103 -24.89 -8.62 -29.96
N ARG A 104 -24.41 -9.80 -30.40
CA ARG A 104 -24.90 -10.46 -31.63
C ARG A 104 -26.21 -11.21 -31.43
N ARG A 105 -26.40 -11.87 -30.28
CA ARG A 105 -27.57 -12.72 -30.01
C ARG A 105 -28.71 -11.97 -29.35
N ASP A 106 -28.39 -10.90 -28.65
CA ASP A 106 -29.33 -10.17 -27.83
C ASP A 106 -30.44 -9.51 -28.67
N ARG A 107 -31.65 -9.53 -28.12
CA ARG A 107 -32.86 -8.96 -28.72
C ARG A 107 -33.37 -7.76 -27.92
N ALA A 108 -32.52 -7.10 -27.12
CA ALA A 108 -32.90 -5.88 -26.44
C ALA A 108 -33.29 -4.78 -27.43
N ALA A 109 -33.70 -3.63 -26.88
CA ALA A 109 -34.02 -2.47 -27.69
C ALA A 109 -32.84 -2.13 -28.63
N PRO A 110 -33.08 -1.82 -29.92
CA PRO A 110 -32.03 -1.61 -30.91
C PRO A 110 -30.92 -0.64 -30.47
N ALA A 111 -31.28 0.41 -29.73
CA ALA A 111 -30.33 1.40 -29.20
C ALA A 111 -29.42 0.85 -28.08
N ALA A 112 -29.88 -0.11 -27.27
CA ALA A 112 -29.05 -0.76 -26.26
C ALA A 112 -28.02 -1.68 -26.92
N THR A 113 -28.47 -2.47 -27.90
CA THR A 113 -27.60 -3.36 -28.67
C THR A 113 -26.54 -2.58 -29.45
N GLU A 114 -26.90 -1.42 -30.03
CA GLU A 114 -25.95 -0.57 -30.74
C GLU A 114 -24.88 0.01 -29.80
N ARG A 115 -25.27 0.55 -28.64
CA ARG A 115 -24.31 1.02 -27.62
C ARG A 115 -23.36 -0.08 -27.15
N ALA A 116 -23.87 -1.30 -26.98
CA ALA A 116 -23.05 -2.45 -26.61
C ALA A 116 -22.05 -2.84 -27.70
N ARG A 117 -22.46 -2.80 -28.98
CA ARG A 117 -21.56 -3.03 -30.13
C ARG A 117 -20.48 -1.97 -30.23
N GLU A 118 -20.83 -0.70 -30.04
CA GLU A 118 -19.88 0.42 -30.04
C GLU A 118 -18.86 0.29 -28.90
N SER A 119 -19.33 -0.05 -27.70
CA SER A 119 -18.47 -0.31 -26.53
C SER A 119 -17.53 -1.49 -26.81
N CYS A 120 -18.06 -2.57 -27.40
CA CYS A 120 -17.28 -3.75 -27.76
C CYS A 120 -16.21 -3.46 -28.81
N ALA A 121 -16.55 -2.70 -29.87
CA ALA A 121 -15.60 -2.32 -30.91
C ALA A 121 -14.50 -1.41 -30.37
N THR A 122 -14.86 -0.48 -29.47
CA THR A 122 -13.89 0.41 -28.81
C THR A 122 -12.99 -0.39 -27.85
N ALA A 123 -13.55 -1.37 -27.13
CA ALA A 123 -12.79 -2.25 -26.24
C ALA A 123 -11.80 -3.13 -27.00
N ASP A 124 -12.21 -3.69 -28.15
CA ASP A 124 -11.32 -4.45 -29.02
C ASP A 124 -10.18 -3.58 -29.57
N ALA A 125 -10.50 -2.39 -30.09
CA ALA A 125 -9.50 -1.45 -30.58
C ALA A 125 -8.49 -1.03 -29.48
N LEU A 126 -8.98 -0.77 -28.26
CA LEU A 126 -8.13 -0.46 -27.11
C LEU A 126 -7.25 -1.66 -26.72
N LEU A 127 -7.81 -2.87 -26.70
CA LEU A 127 -7.07 -4.09 -26.36
C LEU A 127 -5.86 -4.31 -27.27
N GLN A 128 -6.01 -4.05 -28.58
CA GLN A 128 -4.92 -4.17 -29.55
C GLN A 128 -3.82 -3.12 -29.36
N GLN A 129 -4.15 -1.98 -28.75
CA GLN A 129 -3.22 -0.87 -28.52
C GLN A 129 -2.73 -0.79 -27.07
N ALA A 130 -3.19 -1.69 -26.20
CA ALA A 130 -2.97 -1.62 -24.76
C ALA A 130 -1.48 -1.74 -24.40
N ARG A 131 -0.95 -0.69 -23.76
CA ARG A 131 0.48 -0.57 -23.41
C ARG A 131 0.83 -1.17 -22.05
N GLY A 132 -0.18 -1.52 -21.26
CA GLY A 132 -0.01 -2.15 -19.95
C GLY A 132 -1.32 -2.30 -19.18
N VAL A 133 -1.20 -2.66 -17.90
CA VAL A 133 -2.34 -2.90 -17.00
C VAL A 133 -3.35 -1.74 -16.95
N PRO A 134 -2.95 -0.45 -16.94
CA PRO A 134 -3.92 0.66 -16.98
C PRO A 134 -4.86 0.64 -18.19
N ASP A 135 -4.34 0.33 -19.38
CA ASP A 135 -5.14 0.24 -20.60
C ASP A 135 -6.03 -1.01 -20.58
N LEU A 136 -5.52 -2.14 -20.07
CA LEU A 136 -6.30 -3.37 -19.90
C LEU A 136 -7.46 -3.19 -18.91
N ALA A 137 -7.25 -2.45 -17.81
CA ALA A 137 -8.33 -2.05 -16.91
C ALA A 137 -9.39 -1.19 -17.63
N GLY A 138 -8.96 -0.38 -18.59
CA GLY A 138 -9.82 0.38 -19.49
C GLY A 138 -10.71 -0.50 -20.37
N VAL A 139 -10.15 -1.60 -20.90
CA VAL A 139 -10.92 -2.60 -21.67
C VAL A 139 -12.05 -3.19 -20.81
N PHE A 140 -11.77 -3.58 -19.56
CA PHE A 140 -12.82 -4.08 -18.66
C PHE A 140 -13.89 -3.01 -18.36
N ALA A 141 -13.51 -1.75 -18.23
CA ALA A 141 -14.47 -0.66 -18.01
C ALA A 141 -15.41 -0.46 -19.21
N LEU A 142 -14.88 -0.56 -20.44
CA LEU A 142 -15.68 -0.51 -21.67
C LEU A 142 -16.59 -1.73 -21.81
N VAL A 143 -16.08 -2.93 -21.49
CA VAL A 143 -16.91 -4.15 -21.47
C VAL A 143 -18.05 -4.01 -20.47
N HIS A 144 -17.77 -3.50 -19.26
CA HIS A 144 -18.80 -3.26 -18.23
C HIS A 144 -19.86 -2.25 -18.68
N GLU A 145 -19.47 -1.16 -19.36
CA GLU A 145 -20.41 -0.20 -19.94
C GLU A 145 -21.31 -0.87 -21.01
N GLY A 146 -20.72 -1.70 -21.88
CA GLY A 146 -21.46 -2.44 -22.90
C GLY A 146 -22.44 -3.46 -22.31
N CYS A 147 -22.00 -4.26 -21.33
CA CYS A 147 -22.88 -5.20 -20.62
C CYS A 147 -24.03 -4.45 -19.92
N SER A 148 -23.73 -3.35 -19.22
CA SER A 148 -24.74 -2.54 -18.54
C SER A 148 -25.79 -1.96 -19.50
N ALA A 149 -25.39 -1.67 -20.76
CA ALA A 149 -26.32 -1.25 -21.79
C ALA A 149 -27.30 -2.36 -22.17
N LEU A 150 -26.83 -3.61 -22.33
CA LEU A 150 -27.67 -4.77 -22.64
C LEU A 150 -28.61 -5.12 -21.48
N ASP A 151 -28.14 -4.99 -20.25
CA ASP A 151 -28.93 -5.23 -19.02
C ASP A 151 -30.03 -4.17 -18.81
N GLY A 152 -30.06 -3.10 -19.62
CA GLY A 152 -31.06 -2.04 -19.52
C GLY A 152 -30.89 -1.15 -18.27
N SER A 153 -29.72 -1.15 -17.64
CA SER A 153 -29.45 -0.32 -16.47
C SER A 153 -29.50 1.16 -16.84
N LYS A 154 -30.39 1.93 -16.19
CA LYS A 154 -30.55 3.37 -16.47
C LYS A 154 -29.39 4.23 -15.97
N ALA A 155 -28.73 3.78 -14.91
CA ALA A 155 -27.62 4.49 -14.28
C ALA A 155 -26.65 3.47 -13.65
N PRO A 156 -25.96 2.65 -14.47
CA PRO A 156 -25.03 1.67 -13.94
C PRO A 156 -23.92 2.37 -13.17
N LEU A 157 -23.57 1.82 -12.02
CA LEU A 157 -22.35 2.23 -11.34
C LEU A 157 -21.15 1.77 -12.19
N PRO A 158 -20.08 2.58 -12.28
CA PRO A 158 -18.86 2.22 -12.99
C PRO A 158 -18.12 1.09 -12.23
N LEU A 159 -16.98 0.66 -12.77
CA LEU A 159 -16.04 -0.15 -11.99
C LEU A 159 -15.45 0.66 -10.82
N CYS A 160 -14.79 -0.03 -9.90
CA CYS A 160 -14.11 0.61 -8.78
C CYS A 160 -13.09 1.64 -9.26
N PHE A 161 -13.25 2.90 -8.83
CA PHE A 161 -12.35 4.00 -9.14
C PHE A 161 -10.91 3.70 -8.75
N PHE A 162 -10.67 3.23 -7.52
CA PHE A 162 -9.30 2.98 -7.05
C PHE A 162 -8.57 1.92 -7.88
N HIS A 163 -9.26 0.85 -8.26
CA HIS A 163 -8.68 -0.23 -9.07
C HIS A 163 -9.80 -0.96 -9.84
N PRO A 164 -10.01 -0.66 -11.13
CA PRO A 164 -11.13 -1.22 -11.91
C PRO A 164 -11.17 -2.75 -11.95
N LEU A 165 -10.03 -3.43 -11.82
CA LEU A 165 -9.97 -4.89 -11.79
C LEU A 165 -10.54 -5.50 -10.50
N HIS A 166 -10.91 -4.69 -9.50
CA HIS A 166 -11.72 -5.16 -8.36
C HIS A 166 -13.19 -5.41 -8.75
N GLY A 167 -13.63 -4.93 -9.92
CA GLY A 167 -14.99 -5.09 -10.42
C GLY A 167 -15.92 -3.91 -10.09
N PRO A 168 -17.24 -4.12 -10.26
CA PRO A 168 -18.24 -3.06 -10.17
C PRO A 168 -18.26 -2.34 -8.82
N ALA A 169 -18.48 -1.02 -8.88
CA ALA A 169 -18.72 -0.23 -7.68
C ALA A 169 -20.06 -0.61 -7.03
N THR A 170 -20.10 -0.51 -5.70
CA THR A 170 -21.30 -0.77 -4.90
C THR A 170 -22.05 0.51 -4.55
N ARG A 171 -21.35 1.66 -4.58
CA ARG A 171 -21.91 2.99 -4.37
C ARG A 171 -20.94 4.06 -4.85
N ARG A 172 -21.44 5.29 -4.99
CA ARG A 172 -20.61 6.49 -5.09
C ARG A 172 -20.23 7.02 -3.71
N ILE A 173 -19.02 7.56 -3.60
CA ILE A 173 -18.51 8.21 -2.39
C ILE A 173 -17.85 9.55 -2.75
N PRO A 174 -17.85 10.54 -1.83
CA PRO A 174 -17.00 11.71 -1.98
C PRO A 174 -15.54 11.28 -1.90
N TRP A 175 -14.73 11.74 -2.84
CA TRP A 175 -13.29 11.53 -2.88
C TRP A 175 -12.57 12.82 -3.25
N ARG A 176 -11.32 12.91 -2.82
CA ARG A 176 -10.45 14.04 -3.13
C ARG A 176 -9.01 13.50 -3.20
N PRO A 177 -8.40 13.43 -4.41
CA PRO A 177 -7.08 12.81 -4.57
C PRO A 177 -6.00 13.53 -3.74
N SER A 178 -5.91 14.86 -3.87
CA SER A 178 -4.99 15.71 -3.10
C SER A 178 -5.67 16.79 -2.27
N ASP A 179 -4.93 17.40 -1.33
CA ASP A 179 -5.46 18.46 -0.46
C ASP A 179 -5.86 19.75 -1.18
N ASP A 180 -5.43 19.93 -2.42
CA ASP A 180 -5.77 21.08 -3.25
C ASP A 180 -6.82 20.76 -4.33
N ASP A 181 -7.19 19.48 -4.49
CA ASP A 181 -8.13 19.06 -5.53
C ASP A 181 -9.58 19.33 -5.15
N GLU A 182 -10.42 19.52 -6.16
CA GLU A 182 -11.87 19.56 -5.96
C GLU A 182 -12.41 18.20 -5.51
N ARG A 183 -13.44 18.22 -4.66
CA ARG A 183 -14.12 16.99 -4.25
C ARG A 183 -14.95 16.45 -5.41
N CYS A 184 -14.75 15.19 -5.77
CA CYS A 184 -15.50 14.48 -6.79
C CYS A 184 -16.31 13.32 -6.21
N GLN A 185 -17.28 12.80 -6.98
CA GLN A 185 -18.06 11.62 -6.63
C GLN A 185 -17.61 10.40 -7.43
N VAL A 186 -16.93 9.45 -6.78
CA VAL A 186 -16.34 8.28 -7.46
C VAL A 186 -17.05 6.99 -7.08
N GLY A 187 -17.12 6.02 -7.99
CA GLY A 187 -17.63 4.68 -7.70
C GLY A 187 -16.60 3.85 -6.93
N ALA A 188 -16.98 3.18 -5.85
CA ALA A 188 -16.08 2.30 -5.09
C ALA A 188 -16.69 0.93 -4.78
N CYS A 189 -15.87 -0.12 -4.89
CA CYS A 189 -16.24 -1.47 -4.47
C CYS A 189 -16.33 -1.55 -2.93
N ALA A 190 -16.97 -2.61 -2.42
CA ALA A 190 -17.14 -2.80 -0.97
C ALA A 190 -15.81 -2.86 -0.21
N THR A 191 -14.76 -3.43 -0.82
CA THR A 191 -13.43 -3.56 -0.22
C THR A 191 -12.74 -2.22 -0.04
N CYS A 192 -12.66 -1.39 -1.09
CA CYS A 192 -12.07 -0.06 -1.00
C CYS A 192 -12.87 0.86 -0.07
N VAL A 193 -14.21 0.76 -0.09
CA VAL A 193 -15.07 1.42 0.89
C VAL A 193 -14.70 1.06 2.33
N ARG A 194 -14.44 -0.22 2.61
CA ARG A 194 -14.07 -0.70 3.94
C ARG A 194 -12.67 -0.20 4.34
N ALA A 195 -11.72 -0.17 3.42
CA ALA A 195 -10.38 0.38 3.64
C ALA A 195 -10.46 1.85 4.07
N LEU A 196 -11.16 2.68 3.30
CA LEU A 196 -11.35 4.10 3.60
C LEU A 196 -12.01 4.34 4.96
N ARG A 197 -13.07 3.57 5.27
CA ARG A 197 -13.74 3.66 6.58
C ARG A 197 -12.81 3.30 7.75
N ALA A 198 -11.87 2.39 7.51
CA ALA A 198 -10.86 2.01 8.49
C ALA A 198 -9.63 2.93 8.47
N ARG A 199 -9.68 4.07 7.76
CA ARG A 199 -8.56 5.01 7.54
C ARG A 199 -7.31 4.31 6.99
N ARG A 200 -7.50 3.33 6.11
CA ARG A 200 -6.43 2.67 5.35
C ARG A 200 -6.49 3.10 3.90
N GLU A 201 -5.32 3.15 3.28
CA GLU A 201 -5.19 3.37 1.84
C GLU A 201 -5.86 2.21 1.07
N PRO A 202 -6.73 2.51 0.10
CA PRO A 202 -7.24 1.50 -0.82
C PRO A 202 -6.14 0.95 -1.71
N ASP A 203 -6.24 -0.34 -2.06
CA ASP A 203 -5.46 -0.90 -3.16
C ASP A 203 -5.81 -0.15 -4.46
N THR A 204 -4.80 0.46 -5.06
CA THR A 204 -4.95 1.48 -6.10
C THR A 204 -4.14 1.10 -7.32
N LEU A 205 -4.76 1.23 -8.49
CA LEU A 205 -4.10 1.00 -9.76
C LEU A 205 -3.04 2.07 -10.01
N THR A 206 -1.82 1.64 -10.24
CA THR A 206 -0.70 2.52 -10.54
C THR A 206 -0.40 2.55 -12.03
N ASP A 207 -0.12 3.73 -12.54
CA ASP A 207 0.50 3.96 -13.84
C ASP A 207 2.02 4.18 -13.66
N ARG A 208 2.79 4.11 -14.75
CA ARG A 208 4.23 4.36 -14.74
C ARG A 208 4.54 5.77 -15.23
N GLN A 209 4.95 6.64 -14.31
CA GLN A 209 5.43 7.98 -14.63
C GLN A 209 6.93 8.07 -14.38
N ALA A 210 7.70 8.42 -15.42
CA ALA A 210 9.17 8.47 -15.37
C ALA A 210 9.84 7.21 -14.75
N GLY A 211 9.22 6.03 -14.93
CA GLY A 211 9.70 4.76 -14.38
C GLY A 211 9.27 4.45 -12.93
N HIS A 212 8.51 5.33 -12.29
CA HIS A 212 7.96 5.14 -10.94
C HIS A 212 6.47 4.79 -10.98
N PRO A 213 5.99 3.86 -10.12
CA PRO A 213 4.57 3.62 -9.95
C PRO A 213 3.92 4.80 -9.24
N VAL A 214 2.89 5.37 -9.83
CA VAL A 214 2.09 6.48 -9.28
C VAL A 214 0.62 6.10 -9.43
N PRO A 215 -0.26 6.34 -8.43
CA PRO A 215 -1.69 6.16 -8.61
C PRO A 215 -2.17 6.80 -9.91
N TYR A 216 -2.93 6.07 -10.72
CA TYR A 216 -3.27 6.55 -12.06
C TYR A 216 -4.01 7.90 -12.02
N PHE A 217 -4.78 8.16 -10.96
CA PHE A 217 -5.55 9.39 -10.77
C PHE A 217 -4.71 10.58 -10.28
N ASP A 218 -3.46 10.35 -9.86
CA ASP A 218 -2.51 11.43 -9.52
C ASP A 218 -1.71 11.89 -10.75
N VAL A 219 -1.84 11.20 -11.89
CA VAL A 219 -1.29 11.65 -13.17
C VAL A 219 -2.12 12.84 -13.66
N PRO A 220 -1.51 13.94 -14.16
CA PRO A 220 -2.29 15.06 -14.71
C PRO A 220 -3.27 14.58 -15.79
N PRO A 221 -4.55 15.02 -15.76
CA PRO A 221 -5.60 14.50 -16.64
C PRO A 221 -5.31 14.76 -18.13
N GLU A 222 -4.59 15.83 -18.46
CA GLU A 222 -4.12 16.12 -19.82
C GLU A 222 -3.08 15.10 -20.35
N HIS A 223 -2.42 14.35 -19.46
CA HIS A 223 -1.41 13.36 -19.79
C HIS A 223 -1.91 11.92 -19.67
N SER A 224 -3.10 11.69 -19.09
CA SER A 224 -3.67 10.36 -18.93
C SER A 224 -5.19 10.36 -19.11
N LEU A 225 -5.63 9.64 -20.14
CA LEU A 225 -7.04 9.33 -20.40
C LEU A 225 -7.72 8.72 -19.16
N TRP A 226 -7.01 7.85 -18.45
CA TRP A 226 -7.57 7.15 -17.29
C TRP A 226 -7.69 8.07 -16.08
N SER A 227 -6.73 8.97 -15.87
CA SER A 227 -6.86 10.03 -14.86
C SER A 227 -8.05 10.94 -15.16
N ALA A 228 -8.17 11.43 -16.39
CA ALA A 228 -9.26 12.34 -16.80
C ALA A 228 -10.66 11.72 -16.66
N THR A 229 -10.80 10.41 -16.90
CA THR A 229 -12.10 9.74 -16.92
C THR A 229 -12.43 9.00 -15.62
N GLY A 230 -11.41 8.64 -14.82
CA GLY A 230 -11.54 7.72 -13.69
C GLY A 230 -12.19 6.39 -14.08
N TYR A 231 -11.88 5.88 -15.28
CA TYR A 231 -12.53 4.70 -15.87
C TYR A 231 -14.06 4.83 -15.95
N GLY A 232 -14.55 6.05 -16.21
CA GLY A 232 -15.97 6.40 -16.26
C GLY A 232 -16.54 6.93 -14.93
N SER A 233 -15.80 6.84 -13.83
CA SER A 233 -16.27 7.36 -12.54
C SER A 233 -16.42 8.88 -12.49
N LEU A 234 -15.56 9.61 -13.20
CA LEU A 234 -15.53 11.07 -13.20
C LEU A 234 -16.41 11.69 -14.30
N LEU A 235 -16.97 10.87 -15.20
CA LEU A 235 -17.78 11.36 -16.31
C LEU A 235 -19.20 11.67 -15.86
N THR A 236 -19.69 12.86 -16.23
CA THR A 236 -21.08 13.31 -16.04
C THR A 236 -21.74 13.53 -17.40
N GLY A 237 -22.44 12.51 -17.91
CA GLY A 237 -23.31 12.63 -19.10
C GLY A 237 -22.70 12.18 -20.44
N THR A 238 -21.38 12.05 -20.55
CA THR A 238 -20.73 11.41 -21.72
C THR A 238 -20.32 9.98 -21.37
N SER A 239 -20.50 9.04 -22.29
CA SER A 239 -20.08 7.64 -22.09
C SER A 239 -18.56 7.49 -22.14
N LEU A 240 -18.02 6.49 -21.43
CA LEU A 240 -16.60 6.17 -21.49
C LEU A 240 -16.20 5.78 -22.91
N THR A 241 -17.03 5.00 -23.60
CA THR A 241 -16.83 4.60 -25.00
C THR A 241 -16.59 5.81 -25.90
N THR A 242 -17.39 6.88 -25.74
CA THR A 242 -17.23 8.09 -26.54
C THR A 242 -15.89 8.78 -26.28
N TYR A 243 -15.47 8.83 -25.01
CA TYR A 243 -14.23 9.49 -24.61
C TYR A 243 -12.99 8.72 -25.11
N VAL A 244 -12.97 7.40 -24.92
CA VAL A 244 -11.87 6.54 -25.38
C VAL A 244 -11.76 6.57 -26.90
N ARG A 245 -12.87 6.44 -27.62
CA ARG A 245 -12.86 6.49 -29.09
C ARG A 245 -12.25 7.78 -29.63
N ARG A 246 -12.54 8.93 -29.00
CA ARG A 246 -11.92 10.22 -29.39
C ARG A 246 -10.41 10.23 -29.15
N GLY A 247 -9.92 9.56 -28.10
CA GLY A 247 -8.49 9.42 -27.83
C GLY A 247 -7.77 8.41 -28.73
N LEU A 248 -8.49 7.46 -29.32
CA LEU A 248 -7.95 6.47 -30.25
C LEU A 248 -7.91 6.93 -31.71
N ASP A 249 -8.56 8.05 -32.06
CA ASP A 249 -8.55 8.62 -33.41
C ASP A 249 -7.44 9.67 -33.54
N PRO A 250 -6.28 9.34 -34.15
CA PRO A 250 -5.14 10.26 -34.26
C PRO A 250 -5.33 11.35 -35.32
N ALA A 251 -6.47 11.42 -36.03
CA ALA A 251 -6.74 12.42 -37.06
C ALA A 251 -7.18 13.79 -36.50
N ARG A 252 -7.01 14.03 -35.19
CA ARG A 252 -7.21 15.32 -34.51
C ARG A 252 -6.05 15.67 -33.59
#